data_AF-A0AA88TSQ7-F1
#
_entry.id   AF-A0AA88TSQ7-F1
#
_cell.length_a   1.000
_cell.length_b   1.000
_cell.length_c   1.000
_cell.angle_alpha   90.00
_cell.angle_beta   90.00
_cell.angle_gamma   90.00
#
_symmetry.space_group_name_H-M   'P 1'
#
loop_
_entity.id
_entity.type
_entity.pdbx_description
1 polymer ?
#
loop_
_entity_poly.entity_id
_entity_poly.type
_entity_poly.pdbx_seq_one_letter_code
_entity_poly.pdbx_strand_id
1 'polypeptide(L)'
;MINEINQGRCYTNKMFEEAAISIDERMEIIEENERQNQAQVEKLKANYDIEDKRMRKRLEEKKLNVDEERERLKNKFREQEETLRRQFEEEKKSEQKKQKMEDQKQSEEEKQQKAEYDQRIEKMKRENEDQRKQYEKQLKEREEEDRKREEEYKQDQEKMKNDHEHIMTELRKEQEEEIKKRDSEEQTRKEQEEKEREEWKRKIKEAEDDKETQEEIKQQQREWEEEKKQQTREREEEERKRKEKHKEQLREKQEELDNKRKTFEREREEEEQTKVEEKQKQKREREQKKGEYEDKINEMETRYEQLERERKEEQRRRDREDEERKREKKRRLEKMIEYLKQDQDEEIKRREREERERIEIEEKECDERKHKLEEEIEKMKKKHEDEARKQREELNDFSKRKEQHIQELKEKLEHLYQMKSLRKELQGAEGRNSPQPVHPNSGVKLNLVVCGTNRELNSFISKLILNQSERRSELSSECVRRDVELHGRLISLVELPALFNTQLSEEEVMRQTHRCVSLSSWSSCFHHHHS
;
A
#
# COMPACT_ATOMS: atom_id res chain seq x y z
N MET A 1 -2.82 -126.30 9.06
CA MET A 1 -3.25 -125.18 8.19
C MET A 1 -3.10 -123.87 8.95
N ILE A 2 -1.87 -123.36 9.06
CA ILE A 2 -1.56 -121.99 9.50
C ILE A 2 -0.36 -121.59 8.65
N ASN A 3 -0.63 -121.09 7.45
CA ASN A 3 0.33 -120.42 6.57
C ASN A 3 -0.55 -119.67 5.58
N GLU A 4 -0.86 -118.40 5.86
CA GLU A 4 -1.24 -117.37 4.86
C GLU A 4 -1.76 -116.05 5.48
N ILE A 5 -1.15 -115.46 6.51
CA ILE A 5 -1.40 -114.04 6.81
C ILE A 5 -0.12 -113.38 7.36
N ASN A 6 0.61 -112.75 6.44
CA ASN A 6 1.52 -111.59 6.58
C ASN A 6 2.63 -111.73 5.55
N GLN A 7 2.44 -111.09 4.39
CA GLN A 7 3.37 -111.04 3.25
C GLN A 7 4.74 -110.40 3.61
N GLY A 8 5.49 -111.01 4.53
CA GLY A 8 6.93 -110.85 4.68
C GLY A 8 7.47 -109.43 4.90
N ARG A 9 6.68 -108.48 5.39
CA ARG A 9 7.20 -107.13 5.73
C ARG A 9 7.33 -106.99 7.24
N CYS A 10 8.58 -107.03 7.70
CA CYS A 10 8.98 -106.72 9.07
C CYS A 10 9.13 -105.21 9.20
N TYR A 11 8.40 -104.56 10.10
CA TYR A 11 8.62 -103.15 10.43
C TYR A 11 9.70 -103.07 11.53
N THR A 12 10.84 -102.45 11.21
CA THR A 12 11.95 -102.22 12.16
C THR A 12 11.89 -100.80 12.74
N ASN A 13 12.38 -100.58 13.97
CA ASN A 13 12.44 -99.25 14.61
C ASN A 13 13.08 -98.17 13.70
N LYS A 14 14.09 -98.60 12.92
CA LYS A 14 14.75 -97.83 11.87
C LYS A 14 13.79 -97.23 10.83
N MET A 15 12.71 -97.93 10.44
CA MET A 15 11.72 -97.43 9.47
C MET A 15 10.80 -96.34 10.07
N PHE A 16 10.59 -96.31 11.39
CA PHE A 16 9.82 -95.27 12.07
C PHE A 16 10.64 -94.02 12.32
N GLU A 17 11.93 -94.19 12.64
CA GLU A 17 12.92 -93.11 12.72
C GLU A 17 13.11 -92.43 11.36
N GLU A 18 13.29 -93.20 10.28
CA GLU A 18 13.36 -92.68 8.89
C GLU A 18 12.10 -91.89 8.49
N ALA A 19 10.92 -92.36 8.89
CA ALA A 19 9.66 -91.66 8.64
C ALA A 19 9.41 -90.45 9.56
N ALA A 20 10.14 -90.30 10.68
CA ALA A 20 10.09 -89.11 11.53
C ALA A 20 11.03 -88.03 10.97
N ILE A 21 12.27 -88.42 10.63
CA ILE A 21 13.26 -87.57 9.98
C ILE A 21 12.70 -87.00 8.67
N SER A 22 12.01 -87.81 7.86
CA SER A 22 11.38 -87.34 6.61
C SER A 22 10.26 -86.32 6.81
N ILE A 23 9.57 -86.31 7.96
CA ILE A 23 8.55 -85.30 8.29
C ILE A 23 9.22 -83.99 8.71
N ASP A 24 10.27 -84.08 9.53
CA ASP A 24 11.03 -82.91 9.98
C ASP A 24 11.72 -82.21 8.79
N GLU A 25 12.33 -82.98 7.89
CA GLU A 25 12.91 -82.46 6.64
C GLU A 25 11.87 -81.77 5.76
N ARG A 26 10.64 -82.31 5.67
CA ARG A 26 9.55 -81.69 4.90
C ARG A 26 9.03 -80.42 5.55
N MET A 27 8.95 -80.37 6.88
CA MET A 27 8.61 -79.15 7.61
C MET A 27 9.62 -78.04 7.37
N GLU A 28 10.91 -78.36 7.42
CA GLU A 28 11.98 -77.38 7.21
C GLU A 28 11.94 -76.78 5.80
N ILE A 29 11.62 -77.59 4.78
CA ILE A 29 11.41 -77.11 3.39
C ILE A 29 10.20 -76.16 3.29
N ILE A 30 9.11 -76.45 4.00
CA ILE A 30 7.91 -75.59 4.00
C ILE A 30 8.21 -74.24 4.66
N GLU A 31 8.87 -74.26 5.82
CA GLU A 31 9.26 -73.02 6.54
C GLU A 31 10.25 -72.18 5.73
N GLU A 32 11.19 -72.81 5.02
CA GLU A 32 12.12 -72.10 4.15
C GLU A 32 11.43 -71.49 2.93
N ASN A 33 10.46 -72.20 2.32
CA ASN A 33 9.64 -71.64 1.24
C ASN A 33 8.79 -70.44 1.73
N GLU A 34 8.21 -70.52 2.93
CA GLU A 34 7.49 -69.39 3.54
C GLU A 34 8.41 -68.17 3.74
N ARG A 35 9.66 -68.38 4.21
CA ARG A 35 10.65 -67.29 4.32
C ARG A 35 11.01 -66.69 2.97
N GLN A 36 11.22 -67.51 1.95
CA GLN A 36 11.55 -67.03 0.60
C GLN A 36 10.40 -66.24 -0.02
N ASN A 37 9.16 -66.70 0.17
CA ASN A 37 7.95 -66.01 -0.28
C ASN A 37 7.77 -64.65 0.43
N GLN A 38 8.01 -64.61 1.75
CA GLN A 38 7.98 -63.38 2.53
C GLN A 38 9.05 -62.38 2.07
N ALA A 39 10.28 -62.85 1.83
CA ALA A 39 11.37 -62.02 1.33
C ALA A 39 11.08 -61.45 -0.08
N GLN A 40 10.41 -62.22 -0.95
CA GLN A 40 9.97 -61.73 -2.27
C GLN A 40 8.93 -60.62 -2.14
N VAL A 41 7.94 -60.78 -1.25
CA VAL A 41 6.93 -59.75 -0.98
C VAL A 41 7.55 -58.48 -0.41
N GLU A 42 8.51 -58.59 0.50
CA GLU A 42 9.23 -57.44 1.08
C GLU A 42 10.11 -56.73 0.05
N LYS A 43 10.79 -57.47 -0.83
CA LYS A 43 11.59 -56.90 -1.91
C LYS A 43 10.74 -56.11 -2.91
N LEU A 44 9.56 -56.64 -3.26
CA LEU A 44 8.59 -55.96 -4.11
C LEU A 44 8.07 -54.67 -3.45
N LYS A 45 7.70 -54.72 -2.16
CA LYS A 45 7.29 -53.54 -1.40
C LYS A 45 8.38 -52.46 -1.34
N ALA A 46 9.62 -52.84 -1.04
CA ALA A 46 10.73 -51.89 -0.94
C ALA A 46 11.05 -51.20 -2.27
N ASN A 47 11.01 -51.95 -3.39
CA ASN A 47 11.17 -51.36 -4.72
C ASN A 47 10.07 -50.33 -5.02
N TYR A 48 8.82 -50.65 -4.65
CA TYR A 48 7.70 -49.74 -4.82
C TYR A 48 7.81 -48.47 -3.97
N ASP A 49 8.18 -48.60 -2.69
CA ASP A 49 8.35 -47.45 -1.79
C ASP A 49 9.41 -46.46 -2.33
N ILE A 50 10.45 -46.96 -3.01
CA ILE A 50 11.46 -46.12 -3.66
C ILE A 50 10.84 -45.40 -4.88
N GLU A 51 10.03 -46.09 -5.67
CA GLU A 51 9.38 -45.52 -6.85
C GLU A 51 8.30 -44.48 -6.50
N ASP A 52 7.48 -44.74 -5.47
CA ASP A 52 6.50 -43.80 -4.91
C ASP A 52 7.18 -42.53 -4.39
N LYS A 53 8.27 -42.66 -3.63
CA LYS A 53 9.08 -41.51 -3.18
C LYS A 53 9.64 -40.70 -4.35
N ARG A 54 10.13 -41.35 -5.40
CA ARG A 54 10.63 -40.67 -6.62
C ARG A 54 9.52 -39.96 -7.37
N MET A 55 8.33 -40.55 -7.45
CA MET A 55 7.15 -39.94 -8.04
C MET A 55 6.70 -38.71 -7.26
N ARG A 56 6.51 -38.84 -5.94
CA ARG A 56 6.13 -37.72 -5.06
C ARG A 56 7.09 -36.55 -5.16
N LYS A 57 8.40 -36.82 -5.13
CA LYS A 57 9.42 -35.77 -5.26
C LYS A 57 9.31 -35.01 -6.60
N ARG A 58 9.08 -35.71 -7.72
CA ARG A 58 8.86 -35.07 -9.02
C ARG A 58 7.61 -34.20 -9.04
N LEU A 59 6.52 -34.65 -8.43
CA LEU A 59 5.28 -33.87 -8.31
C LEU A 59 5.48 -32.61 -7.44
N GLU A 60 6.24 -32.73 -6.35
CA GLU A 60 6.60 -31.61 -5.46
C GLU A 60 7.49 -30.58 -6.18
N GLU A 61 8.49 -31.02 -6.95
CA GLU A 61 9.34 -30.16 -7.77
C GLU A 61 8.52 -29.41 -8.85
N LYS A 62 7.54 -30.09 -9.47
CA LYS A 62 6.61 -29.44 -10.40
C LYS A 62 5.79 -28.35 -9.70
N LYS A 63 5.21 -28.63 -8.54
CA LYS A 63 4.46 -27.63 -7.74
C LYS A 63 5.34 -26.41 -7.41
N LEU A 64 6.59 -26.61 -7.01
CA LEU A 64 7.52 -25.53 -6.74
C LEU A 64 7.83 -24.68 -7.98
N ASN A 65 8.07 -25.32 -9.13
CA ASN A 65 8.34 -24.60 -10.39
C ASN A 65 7.16 -23.72 -10.82
N VAL A 66 5.93 -24.15 -10.57
CA VAL A 66 4.72 -23.35 -10.83
C VAL A 66 4.67 -22.11 -9.96
N ASP A 67 4.95 -22.27 -8.67
CA ASP A 67 5.00 -21.15 -7.73
C ASP A 67 6.10 -20.14 -8.10
N GLU A 68 7.27 -20.62 -8.54
CA GLU A 68 8.34 -19.76 -9.05
C GLU A 68 7.94 -19.00 -10.32
N GLU A 69 7.31 -19.66 -11.29
CA GLU A 69 6.87 -19.03 -12.54
C GLU A 69 5.81 -17.96 -12.28
N ARG A 70 4.86 -18.25 -11.38
CA ARG A 70 3.85 -17.31 -10.89
C ARG A 70 4.49 -16.06 -10.29
N GLU A 71 5.52 -16.22 -9.47
CA GLU A 71 6.19 -15.08 -8.85
C GLU A 71 7.01 -14.27 -9.88
N ARG A 72 7.63 -14.93 -10.86
CA ARG A 72 8.30 -14.23 -11.98
C ARG A 72 7.32 -13.38 -12.80
N LEU A 73 6.14 -13.90 -13.10
CA LEU A 73 5.08 -13.18 -13.82
C LEU A 73 4.58 -11.94 -13.04
N LYS A 74 4.38 -12.09 -11.73
CA LYS A 74 4.02 -10.98 -10.83
C LYS A 74 5.12 -9.93 -10.71
N ASN A 75 6.38 -10.34 -10.67
CA ASN A 75 7.50 -9.39 -10.60
C ASN A 75 7.62 -8.58 -11.89
N LYS A 76 7.50 -9.23 -13.06
CA LYS A 76 7.46 -8.55 -14.35
C LYS A 76 6.34 -7.51 -14.44
N PHE A 77 5.20 -7.79 -13.83
CA PHE A 77 4.10 -6.83 -13.74
C PHE A 77 4.45 -5.61 -12.92
N ARG A 78 5.01 -5.85 -11.74
CA ARG A 78 5.32 -4.81 -10.78
C ARG A 78 6.26 -3.80 -11.42
N GLU A 79 7.23 -4.30 -12.19
CA GLU A 79 8.12 -3.46 -13.01
C GLU A 79 7.37 -2.65 -14.07
N GLN A 80 6.41 -3.25 -14.79
CA GLN A 80 5.58 -2.55 -15.78
C GLN A 80 4.69 -1.47 -15.13
N GLU A 81 3.99 -1.80 -14.04
CA GLU A 81 3.17 -0.85 -13.26
C GLU A 81 4.03 0.30 -12.72
N GLU A 82 5.20 0.01 -12.17
CA GLU A 82 6.14 1.03 -11.69
C GLU A 82 6.63 1.93 -12.82
N THR A 83 6.96 1.36 -13.98
CA THR A 83 7.42 2.14 -15.14
C THR A 83 6.34 3.11 -15.61
N LEU A 84 5.08 2.65 -15.72
CA LEU A 84 3.94 3.51 -16.07
C LEU A 84 3.71 4.61 -15.03
N ARG A 85 3.78 4.27 -13.74
CA ARG A 85 3.64 5.25 -12.65
C ARG A 85 4.76 6.31 -12.70
N ARG A 86 6.01 5.92 -12.98
CA ARG A 86 7.13 6.85 -13.12
C ARG A 86 6.93 7.80 -14.29
N GLN A 87 6.56 7.28 -15.48
CA GLN A 87 6.28 8.11 -16.65
C GLN A 87 5.18 9.14 -16.38
N PHE A 88 4.09 8.73 -15.73
CA PHE A 88 3.01 9.64 -15.37
C PHE A 88 3.44 10.71 -14.35
N GLU A 89 4.25 10.33 -13.35
CA GLU A 89 4.74 11.29 -12.36
C GLU A 89 5.74 12.28 -12.98
N GLU A 90 6.57 11.85 -13.93
CA GLU A 90 7.44 12.73 -14.72
C GLU A 90 6.64 13.70 -15.58
N GLU A 91 5.61 13.22 -16.28
CA GLU A 91 4.70 14.06 -17.07
C GLU A 91 4.01 15.10 -16.19
N LYS A 92 3.49 14.69 -15.03
CA LYS A 92 2.88 15.57 -14.03
C LYS A 92 3.85 16.62 -13.50
N LYS A 93 5.11 16.26 -13.21
CA LYS A 93 6.15 17.22 -12.79
C LYS A 93 6.45 18.23 -13.89
N SER A 94 6.50 17.78 -15.15
CA SER A 94 6.70 18.66 -16.30
C SER A 94 5.54 19.64 -16.48
N GLU A 95 4.30 19.15 -16.39
CA GLU A 95 3.08 19.96 -16.49
C GLU A 95 2.99 20.97 -15.33
N GLN A 96 3.29 20.56 -14.10
CA GLN A 96 3.38 21.47 -12.95
C GLN A 96 4.42 22.57 -13.14
N LYS A 97 5.58 22.27 -13.74
CA LYS A 97 6.59 23.29 -14.04
C LYS A 97 6.08 24.29 -15.07
N LYS A 98 5.41 23.83 -16.12
CA LYS A 98 4.80 24.71 -17.13
C LYS A 98 3.76 25.65 -16.51
N GLN A 99 2.86 25.11 -15.69
CA GLN A 99 1.84 25.90 -15.01
C GLN A 99 2.47 26.98 -14.12
N LYS A 100 3.48 26.63 -13.31
CA LYS A 100 4.17 27.60 -12.46
C LYS A 100 4.83 28.74 -13.24
N MET A 101 5.42 28.44 -14.41
CA MET A 101 6.01 29.49 -15.25
C MET A 101 4.93 30.39 -15.85
N GLU A 102 3.80 29.82 -16.25
CA GLU A 102 2.67 30.58 -16.79
C GLU A 102 2.02 31.46 -15.71
N ASP A 103 1.77 30.92 -14.51
CA ASP A 103 1.26 31.67 -13.35
C ASP A 103 2.21 32.82 -12.97
N GLN A 104 3.53 32.57 -13.00
CA GLN A 104 4.53 33.61 -12.74
C GLN A 104 4.45 34.71 -13.79
N LYS A 105 4.39 34.36 -15.08
CA LYS A 105 4.27 35.31 -16.18
C LYS A 105 3.00 36.16 -16.04
N GLN A 106 1.86 35.54 -15.74
CA GLN A 106 0.59 36.25 -15.52
C GLN A 106 0.65 37.18 -14.30
N SER A 107 1.30 36.77 -13.21
CA SER A 107 1.50 37.61 -12.03
C SER A 107 2.41 38.82 -12.34
N GLU A 108 3.43 38.65 -13.18
CA GLU A 108 4.29 39.74 -13.62
C GLU A 108 3.55 40.72 -14.55
N GLU A 109 2.75 40.21 -15.50
CA GLU A 109 1.88 41.02 -16.37
C GLU A 109 0.83 41.81 -15.55
N GLU A 110 0.22 41.19 -14.54
CA GLU A 110 -0.74 41.87 -13.65
C GLU A 110 -0.08 43.00 -12.86
N LYS A 111 1.13 42.77 -12.34
CA LYS A 111 1.90 43.81 -11.63
C LYS A 111 2.24 44.98 -12.55
N GLN A 112 2.62 44.70 -13.80
CA GLN A 112 2.89 45.74 -14.80
C GLN A 112 1.64 46.54 -15.10
N GLN A 113 0.51 45.90 -15.40
CA GLN A 113 -0.76 46.58 -15.65
C GLN A 113 -1.17 47.44 -14.45
N LYS A 114 -1.11 46.89 -13.23
CA LYS A 114 -1.43 47.66 -12.02
C LYS A 114 -0.56 48.91 -11.88
N ALA A 115 0.74 48.78 -12.10
CA ALA A 115 1.65 49.91 -12.06
C ALA A 115 1.34 50.96 -13.14
N GLU A 116 0.94 50.56 -14.35
CA GLU A 116 0.50 51.47 -15.41
C GLU A 116 -0.78 52.23 -15.02
N TYR A 117 -1.76 51.53 -14.42
CA TYR A 117 -2.99 52.16 -13.91
C TYR A 117 -2.68 53.16 -12.79
N ASP A 118 -1.87 52.79 -11.81
CA ASP A 118 -1.46 53.67 -10.72
C ASP A 118 -0.73 54.91 -11.26
N GLN A 119 0.18 54.74 -12.23
CA GLN A 119 0.86 55.86 -12.90
C GLN A 119 -0.12 56.80 -13.62
N ARG A 120 -1.15 56.25 -14.27
CA ARG A 120 -2.17 57.04 -14.97
C ARG A 120 -3.02 57.86 -14.00
N ILE A 121 -3.43 57.27 -12.88
CA ILE A 121 -4.15 57.98 -11.82
C ILE A 121 -3.29 59.11 -11.25
N GLU A 122 -2.02 58.83 -10.93
CA GLU A 122 -1.09 59.83 -10.42
C GLU A 122 -0.85 60.97 -11.43
N LYS A 123 -0.76 60.66 -12.72
CA LYS A 123 -0.67 61.69 -13.77
C LYS A 123 -1.89 62.62 -13.75
N MET A 124 -3.11 62.06 -13.69
CA MET A 124 -4.33 62.88 -13.61
C MET A 124 -4.41 63.71 -12.32
N LYS A 125 -3.97 63.16 -11.18
CA LYS A 125 -3.90 63.92 -9.92
C LYS A 125 -2.95 65.12 -10.04
N ARG A 126 -1.77 64.94 -10.63
CA ARG A 126 -0.81 66.02 -10.88
C ARG A 126 -1.40 67.09 -11.81
N GLU A 127 -2.03 66.69 -12.92
CA GLU A 127 -2.69 67.62 -13.84
C GLU A 127 -3.78 68.45 -13.14
N ASN A 128 -4.59 67.83 -12.27
CA ASN A 128 -5.60 68.54 -11.47
C ASN A 128 -4.96 69.48 -10.44
N GLU A 129 -3.87 69.07 -9.79
CA GLU A 129 -3.14 69.92 -8.85
C GLU A 129 -2.50 71.13 -9.55
N ASP A 130 -1.91 70.93 -10.73
CA ASP A 130 -1.33 72.01 -11.52
C ASP A 130 -2.40 73.00 -11.99
N GLN A 131 -3.56 72.50 -12.45
CA GLN A 131 -4.71 73.36 -12.75
C GLN A 131 -5.15 74.16 -11.53
N ARG A 132 -5.26 73.53 -10.35
CA ARG A 132 -5.61 74.23 -9.11
C ARG A 132 -4.62 75.33 -8.76
N LYS A 133 -3.31 75.07 -8.90
CA LYS A 133 -2.25 76.07 -8.68
C LYS A 133 -2.37 77.24 -9.67
N GLN A 134 -2.66 76.96 -10.94
CA GLN A 134 -2.89 77.99 -11.95
C GLN A 134 -4.08 78.87 -11.59
N TYR A 135 -5.21 78.28 -11.18
CA TYR A 135 -6.38 79.04 -10.75
C TYR A 135 -6.13 79.84 -9.46
N GLU A 136 -5.43 79.28 -8.48
CA GLU A 136 -5.08 79.99 -7.26
C GLU A 136 -4.20 81.21 -7.55
N LYS A 137 -3.28 81.08 -8.52
CA LYS A 137 -2.45 82.19 -8.98
C LYS A 137 -3.30 83.29 -9.63
N GLN A 138 -4.21 82.92 -10.55
CA GLN A 138 -5.13 83.87 -11.18
C GLN A 138 -6.03 84.58 -10.16
N LEU A 139 -6.46 83.87 -9.12
CA LEU A 139 -7.27 84.44 -8.06
C LEU A 139 -6.48 85.50 -7.27
N LYS A 140 -5.23 85.20 -6.91
CA LYS A 140 -4.35 86.15 -6.20
C LYS A 140 -4.05 87.40 -7.04
N GLU A 141 -3.79 87.23 -8.34
CA GLU A 141 -3.59 88.35 -9.27
C GLU A 141 -4.84 89.25 -9.32
N ARG A 142 -6.04 88.65 -9.40
CA ARG A 142 -7.30 89.39 -9.39
C ARG A 142 -7.59 90.07 -8.06
N GLU A 143 -7.31 89.42 -6.93
CA GLU A 143 -7.45 90.03 -5.60
C GLU A 143 -6.52 91.23 -5.42
N GLU A 144 -5.32 91.16 -5.98
CA GLU A 144 -4.38 92.27 -6.00
C GLU A 144 -4.83 93.42 -6.91
N GLU A 145 -5.42 93.12 -8.08
CA GLU A 145 -6.06 94.11 -8.94
C GLU A 145 -7.27 94.78 -8.24
N ASP A 146 -8.11 94.00 -7.56
CA ASP A 146 -9.23 94.52 -6.76
C ASP A 146 -8.74 95.46 -5.65
N ARG A 147 -7.65 95.09 -4.95
CA ARG A 147 -7.03 95.91 -3.92
C ARG A 147 -6.53 97.25 -4.47
N LYS A 148 -5.86 97.25 -5.63
CA LYS A 148 -5.39 98.47 -6.28
C LYS A 148 -6.55 99.39 -6.67
N ARG A 149 -7.61 98.82 -7.25
CA ARG A 149 -8.83 99.58 -7.59
C ARG A 149 -9.49 100.17 -6.35
N GLU A 150 -9.52 99.46 -5.23
CA GLU A 150 -10.06 99.98 -3.97
C GLU A 150 -9.22 101.15 -3.41
N GLU A 151 -7.90 101.08 -3.55
CA GLU A 151 -6.99 102.17 -3.18
C GLU A 151 -7.18 103.40 -4.07
N GLU A 152 -7.31 103.22 -5.39
CA GLU A 152 -7.63 104.30 -6.35
C GLU A 152 -8.96 104.96 -6.01
N TYR A 153 -10.00 104.16 -5.71
CA TYR A 153 -11.30 104.69 -5.31
C TYR A 153 -11.21 105.54 -4.03
N LYS A 154 -10.43 105.10 -3.03
CA LYS A 154 -10.21 105.88 -1.80
C LYS A 154 -9.55 107.22 -2.10
N GLN A 155 -8.55 107.24 -2.99
CA GLN A 155 -7.89 108.47 -3.42
C GLN A 155 -8.86 109.40 -4.16
N ASP A 156 -9.67 108.88 -5.08
CA ASP A 156 -10.63 109.70 -5.82
C ASP A 156 -11.76 110.22 -4.95
N GLN A 157 -12.21 109.43 -3.96
CA GLN A 157 -13.17 109.89 -2.95
C GLN A 157 -12.59 111.03 -2.10
N GLU A 158 -11.30 110.98 -1.77
CA GLU A 158 -10.60 112.02 -1.02
C GLU A 158 -10.40 113.30 -1.86
N LYS A 159 -9.96 113.17 -3.11
CA LYS A 159 -9.88 114.29 -4.07
C LYS A 159 -11.24 114.97 -4.21
N MET A 160 -12.29 114.19 -4.43
CA MET A 160 -13.65 114.70 -4.54
C MET A 160 -14.06 115.50 -3.30
N LYS A 161 -13.80 114.98 -2.08
CA LYS A 161 -14.08 115.72 -0.83
C LYS A 161 -13.32 117.04 -0.76
N ASN A 162 -12.03 117.03 -1.10
CA ASN A 162 -11.20 118.23 -1.10
C ASN A 162 -11.69 119.26 -2.12
N ASP A 163 -12.07 118.82 -3.33
CA ASP A 163 -12.63 119.68 -4.38
C ASP A 163 -13.97 120.28 -3.94
N HIS A 164 -14.83 119.49 -3.29
CA HIS A 164 -16.11 119.97 -2.74
C HIS A 164 -15.87 121.06 -1.69
N GLU A 165 -14.92 120.84 -0.78
CA GLU A 165 -14.56 121.82 0.24
C GLU A 165 -13.97 123.09 -0.37
N HIS A 166 -13.11 122.96 -1.38
CA HIS A 166 -12.53 124.09 -2.11
C HIS A 166 -13.60 124.94 -2.80
N ILE A 167 -14.49 124.31 -3.59
CA ILE A 167 -15.57 124.98 -4.32
C ILE A 167 -16.50 125.71 -3.36
N MET A 168 -16.88 125.08 -2.24
CA MET A 168 -17.74 125.71 -1.24
C MET A 168 -17.04 126.87 -0.52
N THR A 169 -15.72 126.77 -0.33
CA THR A 169 -14.92 127.81 0.31
C THR A 169 -14.73 129.02 -0.61
N GLU A 170 -14.42 128.80 -1.89
CA GLU A 170 -14.32 129.86 -2.89
C GLU A 170 -15.63 130.62 -3.05
N LEU A 171 -16.75 129.89 -3.18
CA LEU A 171 -18.06 130.52 -3.29
C LEU A 171 -18.39 131.38 -2.06
N ARG A 172 -18.07 130.91 -0.84
CA ARG A 172 -18.25 131.73 0.38
C ARG A 172 -17.38 132.98 0.38
N LYS A 173 -16.13 132.89 -0.09
CA LYS A 173 -15.22 134.04 -0.19
C LYS A 173 -15.73 135.08 -1.18
N GLU A 174 -16.19 134.66 -2.36
CA GLU A 174 -16.79 135.57 -3.36
C GLU A 174 -17.99 136.32 -2.77
N GLN A 175 -18.87 135.61 -2.05
CA GLN A 175 -20.02 136.22 -1.38
C GLN A 175 -19.59 137.20 -0.27
N GLU A 176 -18.57 136.86 0.52
CA GLU A 176 -18.03 137.71 1.58
C GLU A 176 -17.36 138.97 1.03
N GLU A 177 -16.62 138.86 -0.08
CA GLU A 177 -16.01 140.01 -0.77
C GLU A 177 -17.07 140.94 -1.37
N GLU A 178 -18.13 140.39 -1.98
CA GLU A 178 -19.27 141.18 -2.46
C GLU A 178 -19.96 141.92 -1.32
N ILE A 179 -20.16 141.25 -0.17
CA ILE A 179 -20.69 141.85 1.06
C ILE A 179 -19.79 142.99 1.54
N LYS A 180 -18.47 142.77 1.66
CA LYS A 180 -17.51 143.79 2.14
C LYS A 180 -17.50 145.03 1.24
N LYS A 181 -17.46 144.83 -0.08
CA LYS A 181 -17.50 145.94 -1.04
C LYS A 181 -18.79 146.74 -0.88
N ARG A 182 -19.94 146.05 -0.81
CA ARG A 182 -21.25 146.66 -0.63
C ARG A 182 -21.39 147.39 0.71
N ASP A 183 -20.89 146.82 1.80
CA ASP A 183 -20.92 147.45 3.13
C ASP A 183 -20.08 148.75 3.14
N SER A 184 -18.96 148.79 2.42
CA SER A 184 -18.15 150.00 2.26
C SER A 184 -18.83 151.09 1.40
N GLU A 185 -19.54 150.70 0.34
CA GLU A 185 -20.35 151.60 -0.48
C GLU A 185 -21.56 152.16 0.31
N GLU A 186 -22.16 151.33 1.16
CA GLU A 186 -23.23 151.77 2.05
C GLU A 186 -22.73 152.73 3.13
N GLN A 187 -21.56 152.49 3.70
CA GLN A 187 -20.95 153.37 4.70
C GLN A 187 -20.63 154.75 4.10
N THR A 188 -19.99 154.80 2.93
CA THR A 188 -19.70 156.07 2.24
C THR A 188 -20.97 156.84 1.87
N ARG A 189 -22.04 156.15 1.48
CA ARG A 189 -23.34 156.77 1.21
C ARG A 189 -24.01 157.30 2.47
N LYS A 190 -23.95 156.58 3.59
CA LYS A 190 -24.46 157.06 4.89
C LYS A 190 -23.73 158.33 5.34
N GLU A 191 -22.41 158.39 5.16
CA GLU A 191 -21.61 159.59 5.44
C GLU A 191 -22.01 160.79 4.54
N GLN A 192 -22.33 160.55 3.26
CA GLN A 192 -22.83 161.58 2.35
C GLN A 192 -24.22 162.08 2.75
N GLU A 193 -25.15 161.17 3.04
CA GLU A 193 -26.49 161.53 3.53
C GLU A 193 -26.43 162.29 4.88
N GLU A 194 -25.47 161.96 5.75
CA GLU A 194 -25.23 162.70 6.99
C GLU A 194 -24.67 164.10 6.74
N LYS A 195 -23.74 164.26 5.80
CA LYS A 195 -23.27 165.60 5.36
C LYS A 195 -24.42 166.43 4.80
N GLU A 196 -25.27 165.86 3.94
CA GLU A 196 -26.47 166.52 3.41
C GLU A 196 -27.47 166.89 4.53
N ARG A 197 -27.69 166.01 5.52
CA ARG A 197 -28.47 166.32 6.73
C ARG A 197 -27.91 167.55 7.47
N GLU A 198 -26.59 167.63 7.63
CA GLU A 198 -25.94 168.78 8.27
C GLU A 198 -26.02 170.06 7.42
N GLU A 199 -25.99 169.95 6.09
CA GLU A 199 -26.21 171.10 5.19
C GLU A 199 -27.64 171.65 5.31
N TRP A 200 -28.65 170.79 5.37
CA TRP A 200 -30.03 171.20 5.62
C TRP A 200 -30.19 171.88 6.99
N LYS A 201 -29.55 171.35 8.05
CA LYS A 201 -29.49 172.00 9.37
C LYS A 201 -28.86 173.39 9.30
N ARG A 202 -27.84 173.59 8.46
CA ARG A 202 -27.17 174.87 8.23
C ARG A 202 -28.08 175.87 7.50
N LYS A 203 -28.72 175.44 6.40
CA LYS A 203 -29.69 176.24 5.62
C LYS A 203 -30.86 176.75 6.49
N ILE A 204 -31.30 175.96 7.46
CA ILE A 204 -32.35 176.36 8.42
C ILE A 204 -31.85 177.40 9.44
N LYS A 205 -30.57 177.37 9.83
CA LYS A 205 -29.98 178.35 10.75
C LYS A 205 -29.64 179.69 10.08
N GLU A 206 -29.32 179.69 8.78
CA GLU A 206 -28.94 180.89 8.01
C GLU A 206 -30.14 181.70 7.49
N ALA A 207 -31.36 181.15 7.52
CA ALA A 207 -32.59 181.90 7.27
C ALA A 207 -32.90 182.83 8.46
N GLU A 208 -32.52 184.11 8.36
CA GLU A 208 -32.75 185.17 9.37
C GLU A 208 -34.24 185.54 9.49
N ASP A 209 -34.82 185.32 10.69
CA ASP A 209 -36.09 185.82 11.26
C ASP A 209 -37.34 186.03 10.37
N ASP A 210 -37.44 185.37 9.21
CA ASP A 210 -38.67 185.21 8.45
C ASP A 210 -39.27 183.81 8.63
N LYS A 211 -40.43 183.76 9.29
CA LYS A 211 -41.05 182.53 9.79
C LYS A 211 -41.60 181.66 8.65
N GLU A 212 -42.05 182.28 7.57
CA GLU A 212 -42.61 181.64 6.38
C GLU A 212 -41.50 180.92 5.58
N THR A 213 -40.36 181.58 5.37
CA THR A 213 -39.18 181.00 4.73
C THR A 213 -38.59 179.80 5.51
N GLN A 214 -38.59 179.85 6.85
CA GLN A 214 -38.15 178.69 7.67
C GLN A 214 -39.11 177.50 7.58
N GLU A 215 -40.42 177.72 7.43
CA GLU A 215 -41.40 176.65 7.35
C GLU A 215 -41.33 175.92 6.00
N GLU A 216 -41.06 176.65 4.92
CA GLU A 216 -40.84 176.12 3.57
C GLU A 216 -39.55 175.28 3.49
N ILE A 217 -38.44 175.75 4.08
CA ILE A 217 -37.19 174.96 4.15
C ILE A 217 -37.38 173.69 5.01
N LYS A 218 -38.16 173.74 6.11
CA LYS A 218 -38.50 172.57 6.93
C LYS A 218 -39.43 171.59 6.21
N GLN A 219 -40.31 172.08 5.35
CA GLN A 219 -41.14 171.23 4.50
C GLN A 219 -40.28 170.49 3.47
N GLN A 220 -39.38 171.19 2.78
CA GLN A 220 -38.42 170.57 1.85
C GLN A 220 -37.48 169.58 2.56
N GLN A 221 -37.05 169.86 3.79
CA GLN A 221 -36.28 168.92 4.59
C GLN A 221 -37.06 167.63 4.88
N ARG A 222 -38.35 167.72 5.25
CA ARG A 222 -39.20 166.54 5.52
C ARG A 222 -39.43 165.71 4.26
N GLU A 223 -39.69 166.36 3.14
CA GLU A 223 -39.82 165.69 1.83
C GLU A 223 -38.53 164.96 1.45
N TRP A 224 -37.37 165.61 1.63
CA TRP A 224 -36.06 164.98 1.43
C TRP A 224 -35.79 163.83 2.42
N GLU A 225 -36.16 163.95 3.70
CA GLU A 225 -36.03 162.88 4.70
C GLU A 225 -36.95 161.68 4.40
N GLU A 226 -38.17 161.92 3.93
CA GLU A 226 -39.10 160.87 3.49
C GLU A 226 -38.60 160.18 2.22
N GLU A 227 -38.07 160.93 1.26
CA GLU A 227 -37.43 160.39 0.06
C GLU A 227 -36.24 159.50 0.43
N LYS A 228 -35.36 159.94 1.34
CA LYS A 228 -34.22 159.14 1.81
C LYS A 228 -34.65 157.90 2.60
N LYS A 229 -35.72 157.98 3.40
CA LYS A 229 -36.31 156.82 4.09
C LYS A 229 -36.86 155.80 3.09
N GLN A 230 -37.55 156.25 2.04
CA GLN A 230 -38.06 155.38 0.98
C GLN A 230 -36.91 154.69 0.24
N GLN A 231 -35.88 155.46 -0.15
CA GLN A 231 -34.65 154.91 -0.75
C GLN A 231 -33.95 153.90 0.18
N THR A 232 -33.99 154.09 1.51
CA THR A 232 -33.41 153.15 2.48
C THR A 232 -34.18 151.83 2.52
N ARG A 233 -35.51 151.89 2.58
CA ARG A 233 -36.37 150.67 2.58
C ARG A 233 -36.22 149.86 1.31
N GLU A 234 -36.15 150.53 0.16
CA GLU A 234 -35.92 149.86 -1.13
C GLU A 234 -34.56 149.15 -1.14
N ARG A 235 -33.50 149.80 -0.62
CA ARG A 235 -32.18 149.19 -0.46
C ARG A 235 -32.17 148.00 0.49
N GLU A 236 -32.84 148.10 1.64
CA GLU A 236 -32.98 146.99 2.61
C GLU A 236 -33.74 145.80 2.00
N GLU A 237 -34.78 146.05 1.21
CA GLU A 237 -35.51 144.98 0.51
C GLU A 237 -34.65 144.31 -0.56
N GLU A 238 -33.88 145.10 -1.34
CA GLU A 238 -32.92 144.53 -2.29
C GLU A 238 -31.80 143.75 -1.58
N GLU A 239 -31.32 144.22 -0.42
CA GLU A 239 -30.32 143.50 0.37
C GLU A 239 -30.86 142.14 0.85
N ARG A 240 -32.12 142.11 1.30
CA ARG A 240 -32.81 140.86 1.66
C ARG A 240 -32.90 139.90 0.47
N LYS A 241 -33.28 140.40 -0.71
CA LYS A 241 -33.32 139.61 -1.96
C LYS A 241 -31.94 139.10 -2.36
N ARG A 242 -30.88 139.89 -2.19
CA ARG A 242 -29.49 139.46 -2.48
C ARG A 242 -29.02 138.39 -1.50
N LYS A 243 -29.25 138.56 -0.19
CA LYS A 243 -28.92 137.54 0.84
C LYS A 243 -29.65 136.22 0.58
N GLU A 244 -30.91 136.29 0.16
CA GLU A 244 -31.69 135.12 -0.23
C GLU A 244 -31.08 134.42 -1.45
N LYS A 245 -30.69 135.17 -2.49
CA LYS A 245 -29.97 134.62 -3.66
C LYS A 245 -28.63 133.98 -3.30
N HIS A 246 -27.81 134.60 -2.46
CA HIS A 246 -26.54 134.00 -1.99
C HIS A 246 -26.77 132.68 -1.26
N LYS A 247 -27.81 132.63 -0.42
CA LYS A 247 -28.20 131.43 0.32
C LYS A 247 -28.74 130.34 -0.61
N GLU A 248 -29.50 130.71 -1.63
CA GLU A 248 -30.02 129.80 -2.66
C GLU A 248 -28.87 129.24 -3.51
N GLN A 249 -27.95 130.07 -3.98
CA GLN A 249 -26.75 129.63 -4.72
C GLN A 249 -25.90 128.63 -3.92
N LEU A 250 -25.71 128.87 -2.61
CA LEU A 250 -25.00 127.92 -1.74
C LEU A 250 -25.74 126.59 -1.61
N ARG A 251 -27.08 126.60 -1.57
CA ARG A 251 -27.89 125.38 -1.50
C ARG A 251 -27.86 124.60 -2.81
N GLU A 252 -28.05 125.28 -3.93
CA GLU A 252 -27.98 124.66 -5.26
C GLU A 252 -26.61 124.03 -5.50
N LYS A 253 -25.53 124.73 -5.13
CA LYS A 253 -24.17 124.19 -5.26
C LYS A 253 -23.93 123.01 -4.33
N GLN A 254 -24.41 123.07 -3.09
CA GLN A 254 -24.34 121.92 -2.18
C GLN A 254 -25.11 120.70 -2.73
N GLU A 255 -26.31 120.91 -3.29
CA GLU A 255 -27.12 119.84 -3.87
C GLU A 255 -26.50 119.25 -5.15
N GLU A 256 -25.91 120.08 -6.01
CA GLU A 256 -25.16 119.64 -7.19
C GLU A 256 -24.00 118.70 -6.80
N LEU A 257 -23.24 119.11 -5.78
CA LEU A 257 -22.13 118.36 -5.22
C LEU A 257 -22.61 117.05 -4.54
N ASP A 258 -23.68 117.09 -3.75
CA ASP A 258 -24.26 115.91 -3.12
C ASP A 258 -24.82 114.92 -4.14
N ASN A 259 -25.39 115.40 -5.25
CA ASN A 259 -25.85 114.54 -6.34
C ASN A 259 -24.67 113.84 -7.04
N LYS A 260 -23.55 114.54 -7.28
CA LYS A 260 -22.31 113.94 -7.83
C LYS A 260 -21.73 112.87 -6.89
N ARG A 261 -21.79 113.09 -5.57
CA ARG A 261 -21.40 112.06 -4.58
C ARG A 261 -22.28 110.82 -4.68
N LYS A 262 -23.62 111.01 -4.72
CA LYS A 262 -24.57 109.90 -4.81
C LYS A 262 -24.45 109.09 -6.10
N THR A 263 -24.13 109.73 -7.23
CA THR A 263 -23.87 109.01 -8.49
C THR A 263 -22.62 108.15 -8.39
N PHE A 264 -21.54 108.69 -7.82
CA PHE A 264 -20.29 107.98 -7.61
C PHE A 264 -20.45 106.78 -6.66
N GLU A 265 -21.23 106.94 -5.58
CA GLU A 265 -21.53 105.85 -4.64
C GLU A 265 -22.36 104.74 -5.30
N ARG A 266 -23.34 105.08 -6.14
CA ARG A 266 -24.17 104.09 -6.86
C ARG A 266 -23.37 103.28 -7.86
N GLU A 267 -22.51 103.93 -8.65
CA GLU A 267 -21.63 103.25 -9.62
C GLU A 267 -20.73 102.21 -8.92
N ARG A 268 -20.25 102.53 -7.72
CA ARG A 268 -19.48 101.59 -6.89
C ARG A 268 -20.31 100.40 -6.43
N GLU A 269 -21.51 100.63 -5.90
CA GLU A 269 -22.37 99.54 -5.43
C GLU A 269 -22.70 98.55 -6.55
N GLU A 270 -22.97 99.07 -7.76
CA GLU A 270 -23.18 98.26 -8.96
C GLU A 270 -21.92 97.45 -9.33
N GLU A 271 -20.74 98.07 -9.34
CA GLU A 271 -19.48 97.38 -9.61
C GLU A 271 -19.18 96.29 -8.56
N GLU A 272 -19.43 96.57 -7.27
CA GLU A 272 -19.23 95.61 -6.19
C GLU A 272 -20.19 94.41 -6.30
N GLN A 273 -21.44 94.66 -6.68
CA GLN A 273 -22.43 93.61 -6.91
C GLN A 273 -22.02 92.69 -8.08
N THR A 274 -21.57 93.27 -9.20
CA THR A 274 -21.09 92.46 -10.34
C THR A 274 -19.88 91.58 -9.97
N LYS A 275 -18.96 92.11 -9.15
CA LYS A 275 -17.79 91.35 -8.64
C LYS A 275 -18.22 90.17 -7.76
N VAL A 276 -19.20 90.36 -6.88
CA VAL A 276 -19.71 89.29 -6.01
C VAL A 276 -20.35 88.18 -6.84
N GLU A 277 -21.15 88.53 -7.85
CA GLU A 277 -21.77 87.56 -8.75
C GLU A 277 -20.73 86.77 -9.55
N GLU A 278 -19.71 87.45 -10.08
CA GLU A 278 -18.62 86.79 -10.81
C GLU A 278 -17.82 85.83 -9.92
N LYS A 279 -17.50 86.22 -8.67
CA LYS A 279 -16.85 85.37 -7.67
C LYS A 279 -17.69 84.13 -7.34
N GLN A 280 -19.00 84.29 -7.18
CA GLN A 280 -19.90 83.16 -6.96
C GLN A 280 -19.95 82.21 -8.16
N LYS A 281 -20.00 82.74 -9.39
CA LYS A 281 -20.00 81.94 -10.62
C LYS A 281 -18.71 81.12 -10.72
N GLN A 282 -17.56 81.73 -10.51
CA GLN A 282 -16.27 81.04 -10.55
C GLN A 282 -16.16 79.95 -9.49
N LYS A 283 -16.68 80.19 -8.29
CA LYS A 283 -16.72 79.16 -7.23
C LYS A 283 -17.53 77.94 -7.67
N ARG A 284 -18.71 78.14 -8.26
CA ARG A 284 -19.56 77.04 -8.77
C ARG A 284 -18.87 76.26 -9.88
N GLU A 285 -18.25 76.95 -10.84
CA GLU A 285 -17.51 76.31 -11.93
C GLU A 285 -16.31 75.48 -11.41
N ARG A 286 -15.62 75.97 -10.36
CA ARG A 286 -14.54 75.23 -9.70
C ARG A 286 -15.05 73.96 -9.02
N GLU A 287 -16.15 74.07 -8.28
CA GLU A 287 -16.75 72.92 -7.59
C GLU A 287 -17.24 71.87 -8.58
N GLN A 288 -17.85 72.29 -9.70
CA GLN A 288 -18.25 71.40 -10.80
C GLN A 288 -17.04 70.69 -11.42
N LYS A 289 -16.00 71.42 -11.82
CA LYS A 289 -14.78 70.82 -12.38
C LYS A 289 -14.13 69.85 -11.41
N LYS A 290 -14.07 70.21 -10.12
CA LYS A 290 -13.53 69.33 -9.08
C LYS A 290 -14.33 68.02 -9.00
N GLY A 291 -15.67 68.11 -9.01
CA GLY A 291 -16.56 66.94 -9.04
C GLY A 291 -16.31 66.07 -10.28
N GLU A 292 -16.24 66.65 -11.47
CA GLU A 292 -15.97 65.90 -12.71
C GLU A 292 -14.63 65.14 -12.67
N TYR A 293 -13.59 65.70 -12.04
CA TYR A 293 -12.31 65.03 -11.86
C TYR A 293 -12.40 63.88 -10.86
N GLU A 294 -13.10 64.08 -9.75
CA GLU A 294 -13.34 63.03 -8.74
C GLU A 294 -14.15 61.89 -9.35
N ASP A 295 -15.20 62.18 -10.12
CA ASP A 295 -16.00 61.19 -10.83
C ASP A 295 -15.17 60.40 -11.84
N LYS A 296 -14.30 61.05 -12.61
CA LYS A 296 -13.39 60.36 -13.55
C LYS A 296 -12.41 59.43 -12.84
N ILE A 297 -11.87 59.82 -11.68
CA ILE A 297 -10.99 58.98 -10.87
C ILE A 297 -11.78 57.76 -10.36
N ASN A 298 -12.95 57.99 -9.76
CA ASN A 298 -13.81 56.94 -9.23
C ASN A 298 -14.28 55.96 -10.33
N GLU A 299 -14.59 56.46 -11.53
CA GLU A 299 -14.95 55.61 -12.67
C GLU A 299 -13.77 54.72 -13.11
N MET A 300 -12.56 55.27 -13.17
CA MET A 300 -11.36 54.47 -13.49
C MET A 300 -11.06 53.43 -12.41
N GLU A 301 -11.17 53.80 -11.13
CA GLU A 301 -11.00 52.86 -10.01
C GLU A 301 -12.03 51.73 -10.08
N THR A 302 -13.31 52.05 -10.29
CA THR A 302 -14.39 51.06 -10.42
C THR A 302 -14.16 50.11 -11.59
N ARG A 303 -13.75 50.64 -12.76
CA ARG A 303 -13.41 49.83 -13.94
C ARG A 303 -12.22 48.91 -13.65
N TYR A 304 -11.20 49.41 -12.95
CA TYR A 304 -10.02 48.61 -12.59
C TYR A 304 -10.39 47.48 -11.61
N GLU A 305 -11.17 47.78 -10.57
CA GLU A 305 -11.66 46.75 -9.63
C GLU A 305 -12.50 45.68 -10.31
N GLN A 306 -13.32 46.06 -11.29
CA GLN A 306 -14.09 45.11 -12.08
C GLN A 306 -13.17 44.20 -12.91
N LEU A 307 -12.19 44.77 -13.62
CA LEU A 307 -11.20 43.98 -14.36
C LEU A 307 -10.40 43.05 -13.43
N GLU A 308 -10.04 43.50 -12.23
CA GLU A 308 -9.35 42.68 -11.24
C GLU A 308 -10.25 41.53 -10.74
N ARG A 309 -11.54 41.77 -10.55
CA ARG A 309 -12.52 40.73 -10.23
C ARG A 309 -12.64 39.70 -11.35
N GLU A 310 -12.82 40.14 -12.59
CA GLU A 310 -12.92 39.27 -13.77
C GLU A 310 -11.65 38.40 -13.94
N ARG A 311 -10.46 38.98 -13.78
CA ARG A 311 -9.19 38.23 -13.81
C ARG A 311 -9.11 37.18 -12.70
N LYS A 312 -9.48 37.53 -11.47
CA LYS A 312 -9.49 36.58 -10.34
C LYS A 312 -10.49 35.45 -10.55
N GLU A 313 -11.65 35.73 -11.12
CA GLU A 313 -12.63 34.70 -11.48
C GLU A 313 -12.13 33.78 -12.59
N GLU A 314 -11.51 34.35 -13.63
CA GLU A 314 -10.90 33.59 -14.72
C GLU A 314 -9.75 32.69 -14.22
N GLN A 315 -8.90 33.18 -13.31
CA GLN A 315 -7.86 32.36 -12.68
C GLN A 315 -8.48 31.19 -11.90
N ARG A 316 -9.51 31.45 -11.09
CA ARG A 316 -10.23 30.39 -10.36
C ARG A 316 -10.88 29.37 -11.30
N ARG A 317 -11.36 29.80 -12.47
CA ARG A 317 -11.90 28.90 -13.50
C ARG A 317 -10.82 27.97 -14.04
N ARG A 318 -9.65 28.53 -14.41
CA ARG A 318 -8.49 27.74 -14.87
C ARG A 318 -8.01 26.75 -13.81
N ASP A 319 -7.87 27.19 -12.56
CA ASP A 319 -7.46 26.32 -11.45
C ASP A 319 -8.43 25.12 -11.28
N ARG A 320 -9.75 25.37 -11.41
CA ARG A 320 -10.77 24.30 -11.36
C ARG A 320 -10.64 23.34 -12.53
N GLU A 321 -10.49 23.85 -13.75
CA GLU A 321 -10.32 23.05 -14.97
C GLU A 321 -9.03 22.23 -14.92
N ASP A 322 -7.94 22.79 -14.41
CA ASP A 322 -6.66 22.11 -14.22
C ASP A 322 -6.77 20.99 -13.20
N GLU A 323 -7.41 21.24 -12.07
CA GLU A 323 -7.67 20.21 -11.06
C GLU A 323 -8.58 19.11 -11.61
N GLU A 324 -9.58 19.45 -12.42
CA GLU A 324 -10.42 18.46 -13.11
C GLU A 324 -9.63 17.63 -14.12
N ARG A 325 -8.82 18.27 -14.98
CA ARG A 325 -7.92 17.59 -15.92
C ARG A 325 -6.96 16.64 -15.20
N LYS A 326 -6.36 17.08 -14.07
CA LYS A 326 -5.47 16.24 -13.24
C LYS A 326 -6.22 15.04 -12.67
N ARG A 327 -7.44 15.24 -12.15
CA ARG A 327 -8.29 14.15 -11.64
C ARG A 327 -8.66 13.18 -12.75
N GLU A 328 -9.00 13.67 -13.93
CA GLU A 328 -9.34 12.82 -15.07
C GLU A 328 -8.14 11.99 -15.54
N LYS A 329 -6.97 12.61 -15.71
CA LYS A 329 -5.71 11.90 -16.03
C LYS A 329 -5.40 10.82 -15.00
N LYS A 330 -5.56 11.13 -13.70
CA LYS A 330 -5.37 10.15 -12.62
C LYS A 330 -6.36 8.98 -12.72
N ARG A 331 -7.65 9.25 -12.95
CA ARG A 331 -8.67 8.21 -13.17
C ARG A 331 -8.34 7.34 -14.40
N ARG A 332 -7.84 7.93 -15.49
CA ARG A 332 -7.42 7.19 -16.69
C ARG A 332 -6.25 6.26 -16.38
N LEU A 333 -5.25 6.73 -15.64
CA LEU A 333 -4.12 5.88 -15.19
C LEU A 333 -4.59 4.75 -14.29
N GLU A 334 -5.46 5.03 -13.31
CA GLU A 334 -6.02 4.01 -12.41
C GLU A 334 -6.76 2.93 -13.18
N LYS A 335 -7.63 3.31 -14.13
CA LYS A 335 -8.32 2.36 -15.01
C LYS A 335 -7.34 1.53 -15.85
N MET A 336 -6.32 2.17 -16.42
CA MET A 336 -5.31 1.45 -17.22
C MET A 336 -4.54 0.43 -16.38
N ILE A 337 -4.13 0.80 -15.16
CA ILE A 337 -3.49 -0.12 -14.22
C ILE A 337 -4.44 -1.25 -13.83
N GLU A 338 -5.72 -0.95 -13.60
CA GLU A 338 -6.74 -1.96 -13.27
C GLU A 338 -6.95 -2.97 -14.40
N TYR A 339 -7.08 -2.51 -15.65
CA TYR A 339 -7.15 -3.40 -16.81
C TYR A 339 -5.92 -4.31 -16.94
N LEU A 340 -4.73 -3.74 -16.75
CA LEU A 340 -3.48 -4.50 -16.77
C LEU A 340 -3.41 -5.53 -15.64
N LYS A 341 -3.92 -5.21 -14.44
CA LYS A 341 -4.03 -6.15 -13.30
C LYS A 341 -4.99 -7.29 -13.62
N GLN A 342 -6.15 -6.98 -14.17
CA GLN A 342 -7.14 -7.99 -14.56
C GLN A 342 -6.61 -8.96 -15.62
N ASP A 343 -6.00 -8.43 -16.68
CA ASP A 343 -5.41 -9.25 -17.76
C ASP A 343 -4.34 -10.20 -17.22
N GLN A 344 -3.50 -9.71 -16.32
CA GLN A 344 -2.51 -10.54 -15.64
C GLN A 344 -3.09 -11.59 -14.71
N ASP A 345 -4.06 -11.21 -13.87
CA ASP A 345 -4.69 -12.15 -12.95
C ASP A 345 -5.39 -13.26 -13.72
N GLU A 346 -6.01 -12.96 -14.86
CA GLU A 346 -6.60 -13.96 -15.74
C GLU A 346 -5.55 -14.86 -16.40
N GLU A 347 -4.42 -14.32 -16.87
CA GLU A 347 -3.32 -15.13 -17.41
C GLU A 347 -2.69 -16.04 -16.33
N ILE A 348 -2.50 -15.53 -15.11
CA ILE A 348 -2.02 -16.33 -13.97
C ILE A 348 -3.02 -17.44 -13.65
N LYS A 349 -4.32 -17.12 -13.52
CA LYS A 349 -5.37 -18.12 -13.28
C LYS A 349 -5.47 -19.15 -14.40
N ARG A 350 -5.26 -18.75 -15.66
CA ARG A 350 -5.25 -19.66 -16.81
C ARG A 350 -4.12 -20.67 -16.68
N ARG A 351 -2.88 -20.22 -16.45
CA ARG A 351 -1.72 -21.11 -16.28
C ARG A 351 -1.83 -21.99 -15.04
N GLU A 352 -2.28 -21.43 -13.92
CA GLU A 352 -2.50 -22.19 -12.68
C GLU A 352 -3.57 -23.27 -12.84
N ARG A 353 -4.59 -23.07 -13.70
CA ARG A 353 -5.57 -24.12 -14.01
C ARG A 353 -4.97 -25.22 -14.87
N GLU A 354 -4.34 -24.85 -15.98
CA GLU A 354 -3.70 -25.80 -16.90
C GLU A 354 -2.69 -26.71 -16.18
N GLU A 355 -1.89 -26.14 -15.28
CA GLU A 355 -0.86 -26.90 -14.57
C GLU A 355 -1.41 -27.70 -13.38
N ARG A 356 -2.46 -27.21 -12.71
CA ARG A 356 -3.20 -28.01 -11.72
C ARG A 356 -3.83 -29.23 -12.35
N GLU A 357 -4.45 -29.08 -13.51
CA GLU A 357 -5.02 -30.21 -14.26
C GLU A 357 -3.94 -31.22 -14.65
N ARG A 358 -2.77 -30.78 -15.11
CA ARG A 358 -1.63 -31.67 -15.39
C ARG A 358 -1.17 -32.44 -14.16
N ILE A 359 -1.00 -31.76 -13.03
CA ILE A 359 -0.60 -32.39 -11.77
C ILE A 359 -1.67 -33.37 -11.28
N GLU A 360 -2.96 -33.02 -11.37
CA GLU A 360 -4.07 -33.87 -10.96
C GLU A 360 -4.14 -35.16 -11.80
N ILE A 361 -3.90 -35.07 -13.11
CA ILE A 361 -3.82 -36.24 -13.99
C ILE A 361 -2.66 -37.15 -13.56
N GLU A 362 -1.46 -36.59 -13.32
CA GLU A 362 -0.31 -37.38 -12.88
C GLU A 362 -0.47 -37.97 -11.47
N GLU A 363 -1.16 -37.27 -10.56
CA GLU A 363 -1.52 -37.79 -9.24
C GLU A 363 -2.50 -38.97 -9.37
N LYS A 364 -3.53 -38.86 -10.21
CA LYS A 364 -4.46 -39.97 -10.50
C LYS A 364 -3.74 -41.17 -11.10
N GLU A 365 -2.84 -40.96 -12.05
CA GLU A 365 -2.02 -42.05 -12.60
C GLU A 365 -1.13 -42.69 -11.53
N CYS A 366 -0.61 -41.90 -10.60
CA CYS A 366 0.20 -42.40 -9.48
C CYS A 366 -0.65 -43.28 -8.54
N ASP A 367 -1.85 -42.82 -8.18
CA ASP A 367 -2.79 -43.56 -7.33
C ASP A 367 -3.29 -44.85 -7.99
N GLU A 368 -3.54 -44.83 -9.31
CA GLU A 368 -3.91 -46.03 -10.04
C GLU A 368 -2.78 -47.07 -10.08
N ARG A 369 -1.53 -46.63 -10.30
CA ARG A 369 -0.36 -47.53 -10.26
C ARG A 369 -0.18 -48.11 -8.87
N LYS A 370 -0.37 -47.29 -7.82
CA LYS A 370 -0.36 -47.73 -6.43
C LYS A 370 -1.38 -48.83 -6.18
N HIS A 371 -2.63 -48.62 -6.57
CA HIS A 371 -3.70 -49.60 -6.37
C HIS A 371 -3.43 -50.91 -7.10
N LYS A 372 -2.94 -50.87 -8.36
CA LYS A 372 -2.57 -52.07 -9.13
C LYS A 372 -1.50 -52.89 -8.42
N LEU A 373 -0.51 -52.22 -7.84
CA LEU A 373 0.60 -52.90 -7.15
C LEU A 373 0.18 -53.44 -5.78
N GLU A 374 -0.69 -52.73 -5.06
CA GLU A 374 -1.32 -53.27 -3.84
C GLU A 374 -2.12 -54.55 -4.14
N GLU A 375 -2.88 -54.56 -5.24
CA GLU A 375 -3.58 -55.78 -5.69
C GLU A 375 -2.62 -56.91 -6.08
N GLU A 376 -1.51 -56.62 -6.76
CA GLU A 376 -0.52 -57.63 -7.16
C GLU A 376 0.16 -58.24 -5.93
N ILE A 377 0.55 -57.41 -4.96
CA ILE A 377 1.11 -57.86 -3.68
C ILE A 377 0.10 -58.74 -2.95
N GLU A 378 -1.18 -58.36 -2.93
CA GLU A 378 -2.23 -59.14 -2.28
C GLU A 378 -2.50 -60.48 -2.98
N LYS A 379 -2.53 -60.46 -4.32
CA LYS A 379 -2.63 -61.69 -5.13
C LYS A 379 -1.45 -62.63 -4.87
N MET A 380 -0.24 -62.09 -4.77
CA MET A 380 0.98 -62.85 -4.47
C MET A 380 0.94 -63.45 -3.06
N LYS A 381 0.62 -62.65 -2.04
CA LYS A 381 0.46 -63.14 -0.66
C LYS A 381 -0.57 -64.25 -0.57
N LYS A 382 -1.74 -64.09 -1.19
CA LYS A 382 -2.80 -65.10 -1.18
C LYS A 382 -2.37 -66.39 -1.85
N LYS A 383 -1.64 -66.32 -2.97
CA LYS A 383 -1.05 -67.52 -3.62
C LYS A 383 -0.08 -68.23 -2.69
N HIS A 384 0.82 -67.48 -2.05
CA HIS A 384 1.79 -68.05 -1.11
C HIS A 384 1.11 -68.66 0.12
N GLU A 385 0.04 -68.03 0.63
CA GLU A 385 -0.77 -68.56 1.73
C GLU A 385 -1.51 -69.84 1.33
N ASP A 386 -2.10 -69.88 0.13
CA ASP A 386 -2.78 -71.05 -0.42
C ASP A 386 -1.80 -72.22 -0.66
N GLU A 387 -0.60 -71.93 -1.15
CA GLU A 387 0.48 -72.91 -1.35
C GLU A 387 0.99 -73.47 -0.01
N ALA A 388 1.26 -72.59 0.96
CA ALA A 388 1.67 -73.00 2.31
C ALA A 388 0.60 -73.87 2.98
N ARG A 389 -0.68 -73.51 2.84
CA ARG A 389 -1.82 -74.30 3.33
C ARG A 389 -1.87 -75.69 2.69
N LYS A 390 -1.74 -75.80 1.37
CA LYS A 390 -1.73 -77.09 0.67
C LYS A 390 -0.57 -77.98 1.13
N GLN A 391 0.63 -77.42 1.21
CA GLN A 391 1.81 -78.16 1.68
C GLN A 391 1.62 -78.66 3.13
N ARG A 392 0.99 -77.84 3.99
CA ARG A 392 0.67 -78.20 5.38
C ARG A 392 -0.43 -79.26 5.49
N GLU A 393 -1.44 -79.21 4.62
CA GLU A 393 -2.49 -80.25 4.52
C GLU A 393 -1.93 -81.59 4.04
N GLU A 394 -1.10 -81.59 3.00
CA GLU A 394 -0.43 -82.79 2.49
C GLU A 394 0.47 -83.45 3.55
N LEU A 395 1.19 -82.63 4.33
CA LEU A 395 1.99 -83.10 5.46
C LEU A 395 1.11 -83.71 6.56
N ASN A 396 -0.01 -83.07 6.89
CA ASN A 396 -0.95 -83.57 7.90
C ASN A 396 -1.59 -84.89 7.48
N ASP A 397 -1.98 -85.04 6.21
CA ASP A 397 -2.51 -86.28 5.67
C ASP A 397 -1.48 -87.40 5.66
N PHE A 398 -0.22 -87.10 5.35
CA PHE A 398 0.89 -88.04 5.48
C PHE A 398 1.09 -88.49 6.94
N SER A 399 1.04 -87.54 7.89
CA SER A 399 1.13 -87.83 9.32
C SER A 399 -0.02 -88.71 9.82
N LYS A 400 -1.26 -88.44 9.41
CA LYS A 400 -2.43 -89.26 9.77
C LYS A 400 -2.31 -90.70 9.26
N ARG A 401 -1.84 -90.92 8.03
CA ARG A 401 -1.61 -92.26 7.48
C ARG A 401 -0.56 -93.03 8.29
N LYS A 402 0.52 -92.35 8.70
CA LYS A 402 1.54 -92.93 9.59
C LYS A 402 0.94 -93.34 10.94
N GLU A 403 0.14 -92.47 11.56
CA GLU A 403 -0.51 -92.72 12.85
C GLU A 403 -1.46 -93.94 12.77
N GLN A 404 -2.26 -94.03 11.70
CA GLN A 404 -3.15 -95.17 11.45
C GLN A 404 -2.37 -96.50 11.34
N HIS A 405 -1.25 -96.51 10.61
CA HIS A 405 -0.39 -97.69 10.53
C HIS A 405 0.22 -98.07 11.89
N ILE A 406 0.59 -97.09 12.71
CA ILE A 406 1.09 -97.34 14.07
C ILE A 406 -0.02 -97.99 14.93
N GLN A 407 -1.25 -97.50 14.82
CA GLN A 407 -2.38 -98.02 15.59
C GLN A 407 -2.75 -99.46 15.18
N GLU A 408 -2.82 -99.75 13.88
CA GLU A 408 -3.04 -101.13 13.38
C GLU A 408 -1.95 -102.10 13.86
N LEU A 409 -0.71 -101.64 13.99
CA LEU A 409 0.40 -102.46 14.48
C LEU A 409 0.30 -102.72 15.98
N LYS A 410 -0.16 -101.74 16.78
CA LYS A 410 -0.43 -101.93 18.21
C LYS A 410 -1.51 -102.99 18.44
N GLU A 411 -2.61 -102.93 17.72
CA GLU A 411 -3.71 -103.90 17.82
C GLU A 411 -3.26 -105.31 17.45
N LYS A 412 -2.43 -105.45 16.39
CA LYS A 412 -1.83 -106.75 16.00
C LYS A 412 -0.87 -107.29 17.06
N LEU A 413 -0.15 -106.43 17.76
CA LEU A 413 0.77 -106.83 18.84
C LEU A 413 0.01 -107.32 20.08
N GLU A 414 -1.10 -106.67 20.43
CA GLU A 414 -2.00 -107.11 21.51
C GLU A 414 -2.63 -108.48 21.20
N HIS A 415 -3.04 -108.71 19.95
CA HIS A 415 -3.58 -110.00 19.51
C HIS A 415 -2.54 -111.14 19.61
N LEU A 416 -1.27 -110.85 19.35
CA LEU A 416 -0.16 -111.81 19.52
C LEU A 416 0.13 -112.12 20.99
N TYR A 417 0.00 -111.13 21.87
CA TYR A 417 0.15 -111.33 23.32
C TYR A 417 -0.94 -112.24 23.88
N GLN A 418 -2.19 -112.10 23.42
CA GLN A 418 -3.30 -112.97 23.81
C GLN A 418 -3.11 -114.42 23.31
N MET A 419 -2.64 -114.61 22.07
CA MET A 419 -2.34 -115.92 21.48
C MET A 419 -1.22 -116.70 22.20
N LYS A 420 -0.22 -116.01 22.75
CA LYS A 420 0.86 -116.63 23.53
C LYS A 420 0.40 -117.19 24.88
N SER A 421 -0.61 -116.58 25.49
CA SER A 421 -1.15 -117.03 26.78
C SER A 421 -1.90 -118.36 26.67
N LEU A 422 -2.62 -118.60 25.58
CA LEU A 422 -3.40 -119.83 25.33
C LEU A 422 -2.56 -121.07 24.99
N ARG A 423 -1.30 -120.90 24.56
CA ARG A 423 -0.45 -122.02 24.11
C ARG A 423 0.27 -122.77 25.26
N LYS A 424 0.25 -122.23 26.48
CA LYS A 424 1.04 -122.74 27.60
C LYS A 424 0.29 -123.74 28.51
N GLU A 425 -0.99 -124.03 28.25
CA GLU A 425 -1.86 -124.80 29.16
C GLU A 425 -2.19 -126.25 28.73
N LEU A 426 -1.64 -126.80 27.64
CA LEU A 426 -2.20 -128.03 27.00
C LEU A 426 -1.29 -129.27 26.80
N GLN A 427 -0.13 -129.45 27.46
CA GLN A 427 0.62 -130.73 27.37
C GLN A 427 1.30 -131.20 28.67
N GLY A 428 0.79 -132.30 29.26
CA GLY A 428 1.48 -133.16 30.24
C GLY A 428 0.65 -134.38 30.74
N ALA A 429 0.92 -135.61 30.24
CA ALA A 429 0.81 -136.95 30.92
C ALA A 429 1.06 -138.18 29.96
N GLU A 430 2.17 -138.91 30.23
CA GLU A 430 2.72 -140.29 29.97
C GLU A 430 1.98 -141.41 29.16
N GLY A 431 2.56 -142.46 28.49
CA GLY A 431 3.93 -143.02 28.30
C GLY A 431 4.01 -144.37 27.48
N ARG A 432 5.24 -144.76 27.05
CA ARG A 432 5.88 -146.06 26.60
C ARG A 432 5.39 -146.96 25.43
N ASN A 433 6.25 -147.17 24.42
CA ASN A 433 6.94 -148.44 24.05
C ASN A 433 7.88 -148.25 22.83
N SER A 434 9.07 -148.87 22.84
CA SER A 434 10.07 -148.85 21.74
C SER A 434 9.90 -150.03 20.76
N PRO A 435 10.46 -149.96 19.54
CA PRO A 435 11.47 -150.97 19.17
C PRO A 435 12.78 -150.40 18.59
N GLN A 436 13.76 -151.31 18.65
CA GLN A 436 15.21 -151.28 18.46
C GLN A 436 15.81 -150.80 17.10
N PRO A 437 17.14 -150.65 17.04
CA PRO A 437 17.86 -149.81 16.09
C PRO A 437 18.43 -150.58 14.89
N VAL A 438 18.60 -149.86 13.78
CA VAL A 438 19.47 -150.23 12.67
C VAL A 438 20.41 -149.07 12.41
N HIS A 439 21.65 -149.21 12.86
CA HIS A 439 22.76 -148.43 12.35
C HIS A 439 23.20 -149.05 11.02
N PRO A 440 23.40 -148.23 9.99
CA PRO A 440 24.64 -148.34 9.23
C PRO A 440 25.45 -147.06 9.45
N ASN A 441 26.50 -147.24 10.24
CA ASN A 441 27.86 -146.87 9.89
C ASN A 441 28.00 -146.03 8.61
N SER A 442 28.25 -144.73 8.77
CA SER A 442 29.37 -144.12 8.07
C SER A 442 30.09 -143.26 9.10
N GLY A 443 31.37 -143.53 9.30
CA GLY A 443 32.26 -142.82 10.22
C GLY A 443 32.51 -141.40 9.74
N VAL A 444 31.45 -140.58 9.68
CA VAL A 444 31.52 -139.18 9.26
C VAL A 444 31.64 -138.32 10.51
N LYS A 445 32.85 -137.83 10.77
CA LYS A 445 33.15 -136.81 11.78
C LYS A 445 32.33 -135.56 11.45
N LEU A 446 31.51 -135.10 12.39
CA LEU A 446 30.69 -133.88 12.21
C LEU A 446 31.53 -132.65 12.55
N ASN A 447 31.80 -131.78 11.57
CA ASN A 447 32.53 -130.54 11.78
C ASN A 447 31.53 -129.38 11.99
N LEU A 448 31.56 -128.73 13.14
CA LEU A 448 30.71 -127.58 13.48
C LEU A 448 31.57 -126.31 13.58
N VAL A 449 31.17 -125.26 12.87
CA VAL A 449 31.89 -123.98 12.84
C VAL A 449 31.02 -122.92 13.52
N VAL A 450 31.56 -122.24 14.54
CA VAL A 450 30.86 -121.17 15.27
C VAL A 450 31.45 -119.82 14.85
N CYS A 451 30.61 -118.92 14.32
CA CYS A 451 30.99 -117.58 13.86
C CYS A 451 29.92 -116.54 14.22
N GLY A 452 30.34 -115.28 14.40
CA GLY A 452 29.46 -114.17 14.76
C GLY A 452 30.24 -112.93 15.21
N THR A 453 29.59 -111.76 15.25
CA THR A 453 30.22 -110.47 15.62
C THR A 453 30.39 -110.29 17.12
N ASN A 454 29.60 -110.97 17.94
CA ASN A 454 29.67 -110.87 19.40
C ASN A 454 30.57 -111.98 19.98
N ARG A 455 31.80 -111.59 20.34
CA ARG A 455 32.86 -112.48 20.81
C ARG A 455 32.48 -113.27 22.07
N GLU A 456 31.75 -112.66 22.99
CA GLU A 456 31.36 -113.28 24.26
C GLU A 456 30.27 -114.33 24.05
N LEU A 457 29.33 -114.06 23.15
CA LEU A 457 28.24 -114.96 22.80
C LEU A 457 28.75 -116.23 22.08
N ASN A 458 29.72 -116.07 21.16
CA ASN A 458 30.35 -117.20 20.46
C ASN A 458 31.11 -118.12 21.43
N SER A 459 31.84 -117.53 22.39
CA SER A 459 32.56 -118.30 23.43
C SER A 459 31.58 -119.04 24.35
N PHE A 460 30.45 -118.42 24.69
CA PHE A 460 29.40 -119.05 25.50
C PHE A 460 28.77 -120.26 24.80
N ILE A 461 28.43 -120.14 23.50
CA ILE A 461 27.90 -121.24 22.69
C ILE A 461 28.90 -122.40 22.60
N SER A 462 30.19 -122.10 22.38
CA SER A 462 31.25 -123.11 22.36
C SER A 462 31.36 -123.87 23.70
N LYS A 463 31.26 -123.17 24.84
CA LYS A 463 31.26 -123.80 26.18
C LYS A 463 30.03 -124.67 26.43
N LEU A 464 28.86 -124.22 25.98
CA LEU A 464 27.61 -124.97 26.10
C LEU A 464 27.68 -126.29 25.33
N ILE A 465 28.29 -126.27 24.13
CA ILE A 465 28.44 -127.45 23.27
C ILE A 465 29.51 -128.41 23.83
N LEU A 466 30.60 -127.90 24.41
CA LEU A 466 31.68 -128.73 24.98
C LEU A 466 31.38 -129.28 26.38
N ASN A 467 30.24 -128.92 26.98
CA ASN A 467 29.73 -129.37 28.29
C ASN A 467 30.77 -129.37 29.44
N GLN A 468 31.58 -128.30 29.54
CA GLN A 468 32.57 -128.10 30.62
C GLN A 468 32.35 -126.73 31.27
N SER A 469 32.09 -126.72 32.59
CA SER A 469 31.75 -125.52 33.36
C SER A 469 32.93 -124.86 34.09
N GLU A 470 34.11 -125.46 34.21
CA GLU A 470 35.21 -124.86 35.01
C GLU A 470 36.61 -125.23 34.51
N ARG A 471 37.13 -124.47 33.53
CA ARG A 471 38.57 -124.12 33.41
C ARG A 471 38.71 -122.74 32.75
N ARG A 472 39.49 -121.84 33.36
CA ARG A 472 39.97 -120.61 32.70
C ARG A 472 40.74 -121.03 31.45
N SER A 473 40.38 -120.50 30.30
CA SER A 473 41.20 -120.62 29.09
C SER A 473 41.24 -119.27 28.40
N GLU A 474 42.47 -118.82 28.22
CA GLU A 474 42.88 -117.52 27.72
C GLU A 474 42.45 -117.32 26.27
N LEU A 475 42.07 -116.08 25.98
CA LEU A 475 41.48 -115.62 24.73
C LEU A 475 42.51 -115.67 23.58
N SER A 476 42.59 -116.78 22.86
CA SER A 476 43.40 -116.88 21.64
C SER A 476 42.75 -116.12 20.47
N SER A 477 43.56 -115.44 19.67
CA SER A 477 43.19 -114.71 18.45
C SER A 477 43.30 -115.56 17.17
N GLU A 478 43.48 -116.88 17.30
CA GLU A 478 43.66 -117.83 16.19
C GLU A 478 42.54 -118.90 16.16
N CYS A 479 42.28 -119.49 14.98
CA CYS A 479 41.33 -120.58 14.81
C CYS A 479 41.73 -121.83 15.61
N VAL A 480 40.88 -122.27 16.54
CA VAL A 480 41.13 -123.45 17.40
C VAL A 480 40.16 -124.57 17.05
N ARG A 481 40.69 -125.78 16.81
CA ARG A 481 39.91 -127.01 16.61
C ARG A 481 39.94 -127.88 17.86
N ARG A 482 38.77 -128.30 18.35
CA ARG A 482 38.63 -129.24 19.48
C ARG A 482 37.74 -130.41 19.08
N ASP A 483 38.17 -131.63 19.37
CA ASP A 483 37.39 -132.84 19.09
C ASP A 483 36.72 -133.32 20.40
N VAL A 484 35.40 -133.55 20.38
CA VAL A 484 34.63 -134.06 21.53
C VAL A 484 33.66 -135.16 21.08
N GLU A 485 33.51 -136.20 21.90
CA GLU A 485 32.55 -137.28 21.65
C GLU A 485 31.27 -137.02 22.46
N LEU A 486 30.14 -136.81 21.76
CA LEU A 486 28.84 -136.58 22.38
C LEU A 486 27.83 -137.58 21.81
N HIS A 487 27.19 -138.35 22.69
CA HIS A 487 26.18 -139.36 22.36
C HIS A 487 26.63 -140.36 21.27
N GLY A 488 27.90 -140.81 21.31
CA GLY A 488 28.46 -141.83 20.40
C GLY A 488 28.83 -141.33 19.00
N ARG A 489 28.94 -140.01 18.79
CA ARG A 489 29.47 -139.39 17.55
C ARG A 489 30.62 -138.45 17.86
N LEU A 490 31.68 -138.51 17.05
CA LEU A 490 32.86 -137.63 17.15
C LEU A 490 32.58 -136.29 16.44
N ILE A 491 32.59 -135.19 17.20
CA ILE A 491 32.35 -133.83 16.72
C ILE A 491 33.66 -133.03 16.76
N SER A 492 34.00 -132.35 15.67
CA SER A 492 35.07 -131.35 15.61
C SER A 492 34.46 -129.95 15.67
N LEU A 493 34.70 -129.23 16.76
CA LEU A 493 34.30 -127.83 16.89
C LEU A 493 35.45 -126.93 16.45
N VAL A 494 35.24 -126.12 15.41
CA VAL A 494 36.18 -125.10 14.95
C VAL A 494 35.64 -123.72 15.33
N GLU A 495 36.37 -123.05 16.20
CA GLU A 495 36.02 -121.70 16.66
C GLU A 495 36.71 -120.67 15.74
N LEU A 496 35.91 -119.89 15.00
CA LEU A 496 36.40 -118.76 14.21
C LEU A 496 36.46 -117.51 15.10
N PRO A 497 37.59 -116.79 15.17
CA PRO A 497 37.63 -115.49 15.84
C PRO A 497 36.66 -114.52 15.15
N ALA A 498 36.21 -113.48 15.87
CA ALA A 498 35.32 -112.45 15.32
C ALA A 498 36.08 -111.61 14.28
N LEU A 499 36.00 -112.00 13.01
CA LEU A 499 36.72 -111.37 11.89
C LEU A 499 36.09 -110.05 11.42
N PHE A 500 34.91 -109.68 11.91
CA PHE A 500 34.27 -108.40 11.66
C PHE A 500 34.43 -107.52 12.91
N ASN A 501 35.15 -106.39 12.77
CA ASN A 501 35.62 -105.44 13.81
C ASN A 501 36.97 -105.70 14.48
N THR A 502 37.97 -106.19 13.72
CA THR A 502 39.38 -105.99 14.08
C THR A 502 40.10 -105.35 12.89
N GLN A 503 41.13 -104.51 13.13
CA GLN A 503 41.88 -103.76 12.10
C GLN A 503 42.75 -104.68 11.21
N LEU A 504 42.15 -105.72 10.63
CA LEU A 504 42.81 -106.71 9.80
C LEU A 504 42.57 -106.35 8.32
N SER A 505 43.62 -106.43 7.49
CA SER A 505 43.49 -106.22 6.05
C SER A 505 42.75 -107.38 5.38
N GLU A 506 42.18 -107.13 4.20
CA GLU A 506 41.45 -108.13 3.40
C GLU A 506 42.28 -109.40 3.14
N GLU A 507 43.59 -109.24 2.96
CA GLU A 507 44.56 -110.33 2.80
C GLU A 507 44.73 -111.17 4.08
N GLU A 508 44.70 -110.55 5.27
CA GLU A 508 44.82 -111.23 6.55
C GLU A 508 43.54 -112.02 6.89
N VAL A 509 42.38 -111.44 6.59
CA VAL A 509 41.08 -112.10 6.71
C VAL A 509 40.99 -113.28 5.75
N MET A 510 41.44 -113.14 4.50
CA MET A 510 41.53 -114.25 3.56
C MET A 510 42.53 -115.33 4.01
N ARG A 511 43.70 -114.95 4.54
CA ARG A 511 44.68 -115.90 5.11
C ARG A 511 44.10 -116.71 6.26
N GLN A 512 43.44 -116.05 7.22
CA GLN A 512 42.85 -116.73 8.37
C GLN A 512 41.68 -117.61 7.95
N THR A 513 40.78 -117.12 7.08
CA THR A 513 39.68 -117.91 6.53
C THR A 513 40.20 -119.16 5.80
N HIS A 514 41.23 -119.02 4.96
CA HIS A 514 41.87 -120.14 4.27
C HIS A 514 42.48 -121.17 5.24
N ARG A 515 43.12 -120.73 6.33
CA ARG A 515 43.61 -121.64 7.39
C ARG A 515 42.48 -122.40 8.09
N CYS A 516 41.36 -121.75 8.40
CA CYS A 516 40.24 -122.41 9.09
C CYS A 516 39.55 -123.44 8.18
N VAL A 517 39.50 -123.18 6.86
CA VAL A 517 39.02 -124.16 5.85
C VAL A 517 40.02 -125.31 5.66
N SER A 518 41.32 -125.07 5.79
CA SER A 518 42.35 -126.12 5.73
C SER A 518 42.33 -127.07 6.94
N LEU A 519 41.83 -126.61 8.09
CA LEU A 519 41.68 -127.39 9.33
C LEU A 519 40.43 -128.30 9.34
N SER A 520 39.46 -128.03 8.47
CA SER A 520 38.35 -128.92 8.12
C SER A 520 38.77 -129.86 6.98
N SER A 521 39.05 -131.13 7.30
CA SER A 521 39.69 -132.13 6.42
C SER A 521 38.95 -132.40 5.10
N TRP A 522 39.16 -131.56 4.08
CA TRP A 522 38.88 -131.82 2.66
C TRP A 522 40.19 -131.67 1.86
N SER A 523 41.15 -132.56 2.12
CA SER A 523 42.40 -132.68 1.35
C SER A 523 42.43 -134.04 0.67
N SER A 524 41.77 -134.17 -0.48
CA SER A 524 42.12 -135.12 -1.58
C SER A 524 41.02 -135.11 -2.66
N CYS A 525 40.91 -134.02 -3.41
CA CYS A 525 40.44 -134.05 -4.79
C CYS A 525 41.41 -133.20 -5.61
N PHE A 526 42.35 -133.92 -6.20
CA PHE A 526 43.37 -133.52 -7.16
C PHE A 526 42.89 -132.39 -8.12
N HIS A 527 43.66 -131.31 -8.31
CA HIS A 527 44.82 -131.31 -9.21
C HIS A 527 44.53 -132.02 -10.55
N HIS A 528 43.89 -131.35 -11.52
CA HIS A 528 44.17 -131.45 -12.96
C HIS A 528 43.32 -130.46 -13.78
N HIS A 529 43.81 -129.23 -13.94
CA HIS A 529 43.85 -128.50 -15.23
C HIS A 529 44.40 -127.10 -14.97
N HIS A 530 45.72 -126.99 -14.99
CA HIS A 530 46.41 -125.76 -15.29
C HIS A 530 46.93 -125.88 -16.72
N SER A 531 46.75 -124.84 -17.51
CA SER A 531 47.89 -124.19 -18.14
C SER A 531 47.64 -122.70 -18.11
#